data_AF-A0A9E0WMF6-F1
#
_entry.id   AF-A0A9E0WMF6-F1
#
_cell.length_a   1.000
_cell.length_b   1.000
_cell.length_c   1.000
_cell.angle_alpha   90.00
_cell.angle_beta   90.00
_cell.angle_gamma   90.00
#
_symmetry.space_group_name_H-M   'P 1'
#
loop_
_entity.id
_entity.type
_entity.pdbx_description
1 polymer ?
#
loop_
_entity_poly.entity_id
_entity_poly.type
_entity_poly.pdbx_seq_one_letter_code
_entity_poly.pdbx_strand_id
1 'polypeptide(L)'
;MAHVFLTIFLVFFVGDAFAVFDFGSLSTELSKALYMGAYLLLAFVLLSKLKKVKFEGLVTVYLILVLLLNSYFLYALYGVAKENFVDDVNLILYICHGITLIAITYLAFAVYLSRETAQSITFLLMVFCFVFADVLNYICNLYVYYWIFEFFEGILHMAGLFLLYKYVYDHHTNRYSEKRINFSEYFVPTTEKLRQITVHL
;
A
#
# COMPACT_ATOMS: atom_id res chain seq x y z
N MET A 1 -2.08 7.74 13.20
CA MET A 1 -1.77 7.49 11.78
C MET A 1 -0.30 7.73 11.46
N ALA A 2 0.30 8.88 11.83
CA ALA A 2 1.75 9.13 11.64
C ALA A 2 2.65 8.00 12.18
N HIS A 3 2.41 7.56 13.43
CA HIS A 3 3.16 6.45 14.04
C HIS A 3 3.04 5.14 13.26
N VAL A 4 1.86 4.85 12.68
CA VAL A 4 1.64 3.61 11.92
C VAL A 4 2.45 3.62 10.61
N PHE A 5 2.49 4.75 9.90
CA PHE A 5 3.30 4.86 8.68
C PHE A 5 4.79 4.83 8.95
N LEU A 6 5.24 5.42 10.07
CA LEU A 6 6.62 5.32 10.52
C LEU A 6 6.98 3.87 10.88
N THR A 7 6.08 3.14 11.54
CA THR A 7 6.26 1.71 11.80
C THR A 7 6.37 0.93 10.50
N ILE A 8 5.49 1.17 9.52
CA ILE A 8 5.55 0.50 8.20
C ILE A 8 6.91 0.76 7.53
N PHE A 9 7.38 2.01 7.52
CA PHE A 9 8.67 2.37 6.94
C PHE A 9 9.84 1.68 7.65
N LEU A 10 9.83 1.63 8.99
CA LEU A 10 10.85 0.92 9.75
C LEU A 10 10.84 -0.59 9.47
N VAL A 11 9.66 -1.21 9.34
CA VAL A 11 9.56 -2.64 9.03
C VAL A 11 10.14 -2.93 7.65
N PHE A 12 9.85 -2.10 6.63
CA PHE A 12 10.50 -2.20 5.32
C PHE A 12 12.03 -2.05 5.43
N PHE A 13 12.49 -1.01 6.14
CA PHE A 13 13.91 -0.74 6.29
C PHE A 13 14.67 -1.88 6.98
N VAL A 14 14.10 -2.46 8.03
CA VAL A 14 14.70 -3.62 8.71
C VAL A 14 14.66 -4.84 7.79
N GLY A 15 13.60 -5.03 7.00
CA GLY A 15 13.52 -6.07 5.97
C GLY A 15 14.63 -5.93 4.92
N ASP A 16 14.85 -4.72 4.41
CA ASP A 16 15.93 -4.40 3.46
C ASP A 16 17.32 -4.66 4.07
N ALA A 17 17.53 -4.32 5.34
CA ALA A 17 18.78 -4.61 6.03
C ALA A 17 19.04 -6.13 6.10
N PHE A 18 18.03 -6.94 6.46
CA PHE A 18 18.19 -8.40 6.49
C PHE A 18 18.38 -9.01 5.09
N ALA A 19 17.81 -8.41 4.04
CA ALA A 19 18.03 -8.84 2.66
C ALA A 19 19.47 -8.57 2.19
N VAL A 20 20.04 -7.40 2.54
CA VAL A 20 21.37 -6.98 2.06
C VAL A 20 22.52 -7.64 2.83
N PHE A 21 22.40 -7.77 4.15
CA PHE A 21 23.51 -8.27 4.98
C PHE A 21 23.64 -9.81 5.01
N ASP A 22 22.74 -10.54 4.33
CA ASP A 22 22.68 -11.99 4.15
C ASP A 22 23.49 -12.83 5.17
N PHE A 23 22.99 -12.88 6.41
CA PHE A 23 23.59 -13.66 7.49
C PHE A 23 23.27 -15.17 7.42
N GLY A 24 22.88 -15.67 6.24
CA GLY A 24 22.44 -17.05 6.00
C GLY A 24 20.92 -17.18 5.80
N SER A 25 20.43 -18.42 5.63
CA SER A 25 19.03 -18.71 5.25
C SER A 25 17.98 -18.07 6.16
N LEU A 26 18.27 -17.99 7.47
CA LEU A 26 17.38 -17.37 8.45
C LEU A 26 17.21 -15.85 8.21
N SER A 27 18.24 -15.17 7.70
CA SER A 27 18.18 -13.73 7.36
C SER A 27 17.17 -13.48 6.24
N THR A 28 17.23 -14.32 5.20
CA THR A 28 16.34 -14.25 4.03
C THR A 28 14.89 -14.54 4.40
N GLU A 29 14.65 -15.54 5.25
CA GLU A 29 13.30 -15.85 5.77
C GLU A 29 12.74 -14.70 6.61
N LEU A 30 13.56 -14.10 7.48
CA LEU A 30 13.16 -12.98 8.32
C LEU A 30 12.83 -11.74 7.49
N SER A 31 13.62 -11.46 6.44
CA SER A 31 13.36 -10.37 5.51
C SER A 31 12.00 -10.53 4.83
N LYS A 32 11.70 -11.71 4.28
CA LYS A 32 10.39 -12.02 3.68
C LYS A 32 9.23 -11.86 4.67
N ALA A 33 9.42 -12.31 5.91
CA ALA A 33 8.43 -12.16 6.97
C ALA A 33 8.18 -10.68 7.33
N LEU A 34 9.23 -9.85 7.36
CA LEU A 34 9.12 -8.42 7.60
C LEU A 34 8.40 -7.71 6.46
N TYR A 35 8.71 -8.01 5.19
CA TYR A 35 7.98 -7.46 4.05
C TYR A 35 6.49 -7.84 4.09
N MET A 36 6.19 -9.11 4.38
CA MET A 36 4.81 -9.55 4.57
C MET A 36 4.11 -8.78 5.72
N GLY A 37 4.81 -8.58 6.83
CA GLY A 37 4.32 -7.77 7.96
C GLY A 37 4.03 -6.32 7.57
N ALA A 38 4.90 -5.69 6.77
CA ALA A 38 4.70 -4.34 6.26
C ALA A 38 3.47 -4.25 5.35
N TYR A 39 3.26 -5.24 4.46
CA TYR A 39 2.08 -5.33 3.60
C TYR A 39 0.80 -5.55 4.40
N LEU A 40 0.82 -6.38 5.45
CA LEU A 40 -0.33 -6.56 6.35
C LEU A 40 -0.69 -5.26 7.07
N LEU A 41 0.30 -4.49 7.53
CA LEU A 41 0.05 -3.18 8.15
C LEU A 41 -0.55 -2.20 7.14
N LEU A 42 -0.07 -2.18 5.90
CA LEU A 42 -0.66 -1.38 4.82
C LEU A 42 -2.11 -1.79 4.52
N ALA A 43 -2.38 -3.10 4.46
CA ALA A 43 -3.72 -3.63 4.30
C ALA A 43 -4.65 -3.20 5.45
N PHE A 44 -4.17 -3.23 6.70
CA PHE A 44 -4.93 -2.74 7.86
C PHE A 44 -5.27 -1.25 7.74
N VAL A 45 -4.33 -0.43 7.25
CA VAL A 45 -4.60 0.99 6.97
C VAL A 45 -5.73 1.16 5.93
N LEU A 46 -5.77 0.32 4.88
CA LEU A 46 -6.84 0.36 3.88
C LEU A 46 -8.19 -0.10 4.39
N LEU A 47 -8.23 -1.14 5.22
CA LEU A 47 -9.46 -1.62 5.85
C LEU A 47 -10.17 -0.51 6.63
N SER A 48 -9.40 0.36 7.30
CA SER A 48 -9.97 1.53 7.98
C SER A 48 -10.64 2.54 7.02
N LYS A 49 -10.16 2.64 5.77
CA LYS A 49 -10.69 3.53 4.73
C LYS A 49 -11.85 2.92 3.96
N LEU A 50 -11.95 1.59 3.91
CA LEU A 50 -13.00 0.83 3.23
C LEU A 50 -14.39 0.98 3.85
N LYS A 51 -14.50 1.29 5.15
CA LYS A 51 -15.80 1.54 5.81
C LYS A 51 -16.65 2.65 5.17
N LYS A 52 -16.07 3.48 4.31
CA LYS A 52 -16.76 4.58 3.62
C LYS A 52 -17.02 4.30 2.13
N VAL A 53 -16.78 3.07 1.67
CA VAL A 53 -16.89 2.71 0.26
C VAL A 53 -18.32 2.34 -0.09
N LYS A 54 -18.85 2.96 -1.15
CA LYS A 54 -20.11 2.57 -1.78
C LYS A 54 -19.79 1.69 -2.98
N PHE A 55 -20.21 0.44 -2.94
CA PHE A 55 -20.00 -0.49 -4.04
C PHE A 55 -21.13 -0.34 -5.06
N GLU A 56 -20.83 0.24 -6.22
CA GLU A 56 -21.71 0.20 -7.38
C GLU A 56 -21.58 -1.16 -8.09
N GLY A 57 -22.67 -1.67 -8.66
CA GLY A 57 -22.73 -3.05 -9.18
C GLY A 57 -21.61 -3.40 -10.19
N LEU A 58 -21.23 -2.46 -11.04
CA LEU A 58 -20.15 -2.65 -12.04
C LEU A 58 -18.77 -2.77 -11.39
N VAL A 59 -18.50 -1.96 -10.36
CA VAL A 59 -17.26 -1.98 -9.57
C VAL A 59 -17.07 -3.33 -8.88
N THR A 60 -18.15 -3.89 -8.32
CA THR A 60 -18.12 -5.21 -7.67
C THR A 60 -17.76 -6.33 -8.64
N VAL A 61 -18.33 -6.32 -9.86
CA VAL A 61 -18.03 -7.32 -10.89
C VAL A 61 -16.55 -7.26 -11.29
N TYR A 62 -16.00 -6.05 -11.48
CA TYR A 62 -14.59 -5.87 -11.81
C TYR A 62 -13.67 -6.42 -10.72
N LEU A 63 -13.98 -6.10 -9.45
CA LEU A 63 -13.22 -6.60 -8.30
C LEU A 63 -13.23 -8.14 -8.20
N ILE A 64 -14.36 -8.78 -8.47
CA ILE A 64 -14.47 -10.24 -8.48
C ILE A 64 -13.60 -10.83 -9.60
N LEU A 65 -13.64 -10.25 -10.80
CA LEU A 65 -12.84 -10.72 -11.94
C LEU A 65 -11.34 -10.61 -11.64
N VAL A 66 -10.89 -9.46 -11.12
CA VAL A 66 -9.49 -9.26 -10.72
C VAL A 66 -9.07 -10.26 -9.65
N LEU A 67 -9.92 -10.51 -8.64
CA LEU A 67 -9.63 -11.49 -7.59
C LEU A 67 -9.50 -12.91 -8.14
N LEU A 68 -10.41 -13.34 -9.01
CA LEU A 68 -10.37 -14.66 -9.64
C LEU A 68 -9.12 -14.84 -10.49
N LEU A 69 -8.78 -13.84 -11.31
CA LEU A 69 -7.61 -13.88 -12.18
C LEU A 69 -6.31 -13.97 -11.36
N ASN A 70 -6.17 -13.15 -10.32
CA ASN A 70 -4.99 -13.19 -9.45
C ASN A 70 -4.92 -14.49 -8.64
N SER A 71 -6.05 -15.04 -8.20
CA SER A 71 -6.07 -16.32 -7.48
C SER A 71 -5.66 -17.48 -8.39
N TYR A 72 -6.06 -17.44 -9.67
CA TYR A 72 -5.60 -18.40 -10.67
C TYR A 72 -4.09 -18.31 -10.90
N PHE A 73 -3.54 -17.09 -11.04
CA PHE A 73 -2.11 -16.91 -11.17
C PHE A 73 -1.35 -17.42 -9.94
N LEU A 74 -1.83 -17.16 -8.72
CA LEU A 74 -1.23 -17.72 -7.51
C LEU A 74 -1.25 -19.25 -7.50
N TYR A 75 -2.35 -19.86 -7.94
CA TYR A 75 -2.42 -21.33 -8.06
C TYR A 75 -1.40 -21.87 -9.06
N ALA A 76 -1.23 -21.23 -10.22
CA ALA A 76 -0.23 -21.60 -11.20
C ALA A 76 1.20 -21.45 -10.64
N LEU A 77 1.47 -20.34 -9.95
CA LEU A 77 2.75 -20.09 -9.27
C LEU A 77 3.02 -21.12 -8.17
N TYR A 78 2.01 -21.51 -7.40
CA TYR A 78 2.14 -22.55 -6.39
C TYR A 78 2.56 -23.90 -6.99
N GLY A 79 2.02 -24.25 -8.16
CA GLY A 79 2.44 -25.47 -8.89
C GLY A 79 3.94 -25.48 -9.18
N VAL A 80 4.48 -24.35 -9.64
CA VAL A 80 5.92 -24.20 -9.91
C VAL A 80 6.74 -24.14 -8.62
N ALA A 81 6.28 -23.40 -7.61
CA ALA A 81 6.97 -23.23 -6.34
C ALA A 81 7.13 -24.59 -5.61
N LYS A 82 6.08 -25.41 -5.58
CA LYS A 82 6.11 -26.72 -4.90
C LYS A 82 7.20 -27.65 -5.43
N GLU A 83 7.55 -27.55 -6.71
CA GLU A 83 8.58 -28.38 -7.33
C GLU A 83 10.00 -27.86 -7.08
N ASN A 84 10.15 -26.57 -6.73
CA ASN A 84 11.45 -25.91 -6.57
C ASN A 84 11.89 -25.76 -5.11
N PHE A 85 10.96 -25.72 -4.15
CA PHE A 85 11.28 -25.61 -2.73
C PHE A 85 11.51 -26.98 -2.08
N VAL A 86 12.67 -27.14 -1.43
CA VAL A 86 13.02 -28.32 -0.62
C VAL A 86 12.50 -28.20 0.82
N ASP A 87 12.24 -26.97 1.28
CA ASP A 87 11.86 -26.65 2.65
C ASP A 87 10.41 -26.14 2.74
N ASP A 88 9.62 -26.82 3.58
CA ASP A 88 8.20 -26.55 3.81
C ASP A 88 7.96 -25.14 4.41
N VAL A 89 8.90 -24.62 5.22
CA VAL A 89 8.75 -23.31 5.86
C VAL A 89 8.83 -22.20 4.81
N ASN A 90 9.82 -22.26 3.93
CA ASN A 90 9.97 -21.32 2.82
C ASN A 90 8.80 -21.37 1.85
N LEU A 91 8.25 -22.57 1.58
CA LEU A 91 7.06 -22.73 0.76
C LEU A 91 5.83 -22.06 1.40
N ILE A 92 5.59 -22.26 2.70
CA ILE A 92 4.47 -21.63 3.42
C ILE A 92 4.62 -20.11 3.42
N LEU A 93 5.81 -19.59 3.72
CA LEU A 93 6.08 -18.15 3.68
C LEU A 93 5.82 -17.57 2.29
N TYR A 94 6.21 -18.29 1.24
CA TYR A 94 5.97 -17.88 -0.14
C TYR A 94 4.46 -17.78 -0.46
N ILE A 95 3.67 -18.80 -0.11
CA ILE A 95 2.21 -18.81 -0.33
C ILE A 95 1.55 -17.68 0.46
N CYS A 96 1.90 -17.54 1.75
CA CYS A 96 1.36 -16.50 2.63
C CYS A 96 1.69 -15.09 2.12
N HIS A 97 2.91 -14.89 1.60
CA HIS A 97 3.33 -13.64 0.99
C HIS A 97 2.50 -13.33 -0.27
N GLY A 98 2.31 -14.30 -1.16
CA GLY A 98 1.47 -14.15 -2.35
C GLY A 98 0.00 -13.83 -2.03
N ILE A 99 -0.59 -14.48 -1.03
CA ILE A 99 -1.94 -14.16 -0.54
C ILE A 99 -2.00 -12.71 -0.04
N THR A 100 -0.97 -12.27 0.69
CA THR A 100 -0.90 -10.90 1.22
C THR A 100 -0.82 -9.87 0.08
N LEU A 101 -0.04 -10.14 -0.96
CA LEU A 101 0.06 -9.30 -2.16
C LEU A 101 -1.28 -9.19 -2.90
N ILE A 102 -2.03 -10.29 -3.02
CA ILE A 102 -3.37 -10.27 -3.61
C ILE A 102 -4.32 -9.45 -2.74
N ALA A 103 -4.29 -9.65 -1.42
CA ALA A 103 -5.13 -8.93 -0.49
C ALA A 103 -4.88 -7.42 -0.55
N ILE A 104 -3.63 -6.97 -0.48
CA ILE A 104 -3.31 -5.53 -0.53
C ILE A 104 -3.68 -4.93 -1.90
N THR A 105 -3.45 -5.65 -3.00
CA THR A 105 -3.83 -5.21 -4.36
C THR A 105 -5.34 -5.05 -4.47
N TYR A 106 -6.11 -6.05 -4.01
CA TYR A 106 -7.56 -6.01 -4.01
C TYR A 106 -8.10 -4.82 -3.20
N LEU A 107 -7.57 -4.63 -1.98
CA LEU A 107 -7.97 -3.51 -1.12
C LEU A 107 -7.61 -2.15 -1.75
N ALA A 108 -6.44 -2.05 -2.38
CA ALA A 108 -6.01 -0.83 -3.07
C ALA A 108 -6.95 -0.47 -4.23
N PHE A 109 -7.31 -1.47 -5.05
CA PHE A 109 -8.29 -1.31 -6.13
C PHE A 109 -9.67 -0.91 -5.62
N ALA A 110 -10.16 -1.56 -4.57
CA ALA A 110 -11.46 -1.24 -3.99
C ALA A 110 -11.52 0.20 -3.46
N VAL A 111 -10.44 0.67 -2.81
CA VAL A 111 -10.34 2.06 -2.33
C VAL A 111 -10.21 3.04 -3.49
N TYR A 112 -9.49 2.69 -4.55
CA TYR A 112 -9.35 3.51 -5.76
C TYR A 112 -10.69 3.72 -6.47
N LEU A 113 -11.37 2.62 -6.84
CA LEU A 113 -12.64 2.67 -7.58
C LEU A 113 -13.75 3.38 -6.80
N SER A 114 -13.69 3.38 -5.46
CA SER A 114 -14.72 4.04 -4.66
C SER A 114 -14.53 5.54 -4.48
N ARG A 115 -13.29 6.04 -4.52
CA ARG A 115 -12.98 7.42 -4.11
C ARG A 115 -12.42 8.27 -5.22
N GLU A 116 -11.73 7.66 -6.20
CA GLU A 116 -11.13 8.34 -7.36
C GLU A 116 -10.31 9.59 -7.02
N THR A 117 -9.72 9.65 -5.82
CA THR A 117 -8.88 10.77 -5.36
C THR A 117 -7.42 10.60 -5.78
N ALA A 118 -6.68 11.70 -5.87
CA ALA A 118 -5.22 11.67 -6.09
C ALA A 118 -4.48 10.83 -5.04
N GLN A 119 -4.95 10.82 -3.77
CA GLN A 119 -4.38 9.98 -2.72
C GLN A 119 -4.61 8.49 -2.96
N SER A 120 -5.81 8.10 -3.41
CA SER A 120 -6.10 6.69 -3.73
C SER A 120 -5.36 6.20 -4.98
N ILE A 121 -5.15 7.08 -5.97
CA ILE A 121 -4.31 6.79 -7.14
C ILE A 121 -2.85 6.58 -6.72
N THR A 122 -2.30 7.49 -5.91
CA THR A 122 -0.92 7.38 -5.41
C THR A 122 -0.72 6.10 -4.61
N PHE A 123 -1.70 5.72 -3.80
CA PHE A 123 -1.67 4.46 -3.04
C PHE A 123 -1.73 3.23 -3.95
N LEU A 124 -2.60 3.23 -4.97
CA LEU A 124 -2.69 2.13 -5.93
C LEU A 124 -1.37 1.97 -6.70
N LEU A 125 -0.80 3.07 -7.17
CA LEU A 125 0.50 3.08 -7.85
C LEU A 125 1.61 2.52 -6.96
N MET A 126 1.64 2.94 -5.69
CA MET A 126 2.57 2.42 -4.69
C MET A 126 2.46 0.91 -4.52
N VAL A 127 1.24 0.37 -4.38
CA VAL A 127 1.02 -1.07 -4.25
C VAL A 127 1.44 -1.81 -5.52
N PHE A 128 1.16 -1.26 -6.71
CA PHE A 128 1.65 -1.87 -7.94
C PHE A 128 3.17 -1.92 -8.02
N CYS A 129 3.86 -0.85 -7.63
CA CYS A 129 5.33 -0.85 -7.59
C CYS A 129 5.86 -2.01 -6.73
N PHE A 130 5.30 -2.20 -5.53
CA PHE A 130 5.70 -3.31 -4.65
C PHE A 130 5.34 -4.68 -5.25
N VAL A 131 4.11 -4.87 -5.72
CA VAL A 131 3.65 -6.15 -6.29
C VAL A 131 4.48 -6.54 -7.51
N PHE A 132 4.77 -5.60 -8.41
CA PHE A 132 5.61 -5.89 -9.56
C PHE A 132 7.06 -6.17 -9.16
N ALA A 133 7.61 -5.45 -8.17
CA ALA A 133 8.93 -5.77 -7.64
C ALA A 133 8.98 -7.21 -7.11
N ASP A 134 8.03 -7.61 -6.26
CA ASP A 134 8.00 -8.98 -5.70
C ASP A 134 7.78 -10.05 -6.77
N VAL A 135 6.99 -9.78 -7.82
CA VAL A 135 6.83 -10.70 -8.95
C VAL A 135 8.14 -10.83 -9.76
N LEU A 136 8.87 -9.73 -9.97
CA LEU A 136 10.18 -9.80 -10.63
C LEU A 136 11.22 -10.54 -9.77
N ASN A 137 11.23 -10.29 -8.46
CA ASN A 137 12.05 -11.02 -7.49
C ASN A 137 11.78 -12.53 -7.59
N TYR A 138 10.51 -12.91 -7.64
CA TYR A 138 10.11 -14.30 -7.82
C TYR A 138 10.66 -14.90 -9.11
N ILE A 139 10.50 -14.21 -10.24
CA ILE A 139 10.97 -14.68 -11.55
C ILE A 139 12.50 -14.88 -11.51
N CYS A 140 13.23 -13.94 -10.91
CA CYS A 140 14.69 -14.01 -10.81
C CYS A 140 15.16 -15.18 -9.94
N ASN A 141 14.47 -15.43 -8.82
CA ASN A 141 14.89 -16.44 -7.85
C ASN A 141 14.47 -17.87 -8.22
N LEU A 142 13.35 -18.05 -8.91
CA LEU A 142 12.75 -19.38 -9.12
C LEU A 142 12.55 -19.79 -10.57
N TYR A 143 12.69 -18.88 -11.53
CA TYR A 143 12.45 -19.21 -12.95
C TYR A 143 13.68 -18.96 -13.82
N VAL A 144 14.01 -17.69 -14.06
CA VAL A 144 15.14 -17.31 -14.90
C VAL A 144 15.79 -16.09 -14.26
N TYR A 145 16.98 -16.31 -13.71
CA TYR A 145 17.81 -15.21 -13.25
C TYR A 145 18.28 -14.39 -14.46
N TYR A 146 17.97 -13.10 -14.46
CA TYR A 146 18.44 -12.15 -15.45
C TYR A 146 18.68 -10.79 -14.79
N TRP A 147 19.89 -10.25 -14.92
CA TRP A 147 20.33 -9.05 -14.17
C TRP A 147 19.45 -7.81 -14.39
N ILE A 148 18.76 -7.74 -15.52
CA ILE A 148 17.90 -6.62 -15.90
C ILE A 148 16.63 -6.68 -15.09
N PHE A 149 16.10 -7.87 -14.82
CA PHE A 149 14.92 -8.04 -13.98
C PHE A 149 15.23 -7.69 -12.52
N GLU A 150 16.39 -8.10 -12.01
CA GLU A 150 16.85 -7.68 -10.68
C GLU A 150 17.01 -6.16 -10.57
N PHE A 151 17.55 -5.50 -11.61
CA PHE A 151 17.65 -4.05 -11.64
C PHE A 151 16.27 -3.37 -11.67
N PHE A 152 15.33 -3.88 -12.47
CA PHE A 152 13.96 -3.36 -12.53
C PHE A 152 13.20 -3.58 -11.23
N GLU A 153 13.38 -4.73 -10.58
CA GLU A 153 12.86 -5.02 -9.24
C GLU A 153 13.32 -3.93 -8.26
N GLY A 154 14.62 -3.67 -8.17
CA GLY A 154 15.17 -2.67 -7.25
C GLY A 154 14.63 -1.26 -7.49
N ILE A 155 14.49 -0.87 -8.76
CA ILE A 155 13.86 0.42 -9.13
C ILE A 155 12.41 0.47 -8.69
N LEU A 156 11.63 -0.59 -8.94
CA LEU A 156 10.22 -0.66 -8.58
C LEU A 156 10.03 -0.62 -7.07
N HIS A 157 10.83 -1.37 -6.31
CA HIS A 157 10.78 -1.37 -4.85
C HIS A 157 11.10 0.03 -4.29
N MET A 158 12.17 0.67 -4.79
CA MET A 158 12.54 2.02 -4.39
C MET A 158 11.47 3.06 -4.78
N ALA A 159 10.87 2.93 -5.96
CA ALA A 159 9.75 3.78 -6.39
C ALA A 159 8.53 3.58 -5.46
N GLY A 160 8.26 2.34 -5.04
CA GLY A 160 7.24 2.01 -4.04
C GLY A 160 7.48 2.74 -2.72
N LEU A 161 8.70 2.68 -2.18
CA LEU A 161 9.08 3.40 -0.95
C LEU A 161 8.96 4.93 -1.11
N PHE A 162 9.36 5.47 -2.26
CA PHE A 162 9.19 6.89 -2.55
C PHE A 162 7.71 7.30 -2.59
N LEU A 163 6.85 6.49 -3.21
CA LEU A 163 5.41 6.74 -3.26
C LEU A 163 4.76 6.58 -1.89
N LEU A 164 5.24 5.67 -1.04
CA LEU A 164 4.83 5.56 0.36
C LEU A 164 5.12 6.86 1.11
N TYR A 165 6.35 7.38 0.98
CA TYR A 165 6.72 8.66 1.57
C TYR A 165 5.82 9.80 1.08
N LYS A 166 5.63 9.91 -0.25
CA LYS A 166 4.78 10.92 -0.87
C LYS A 166 3.33 10.83 -0.35
N TYR A 167 2.78 9.63 -0.28
CA TYR A 167 1.43 9.38 0.21
C TYR A 167 1.26 9.86 1.66
N VAL A 168 2.25 9.60 2.52
CA VAL A 168 2.24 10.07 3.91
C VAL A 168 2.30 11.59 3.97
N TYR A 169 3.20 12.20 3.20
CA TYR A 169 3.35 13.66 3.14
C TYR A 169 2.04 14.35 2.71
N ASP A 170 1.44 13.90 1.61
CA ASP A 170 0.18 14.47 1.09
C ASP A 170 -0.98 14.27 2.08
N HIS A 171 -1.00 13.14 2.79
CA HIS A 171 -1.99 12.88 3.84
C HIS A 171 -1.87 13.87 5.01
N HIS A 172 -0.65 14.22 5.39
CA HIS A 172 -0.40 15.20 6.44
C HIS A 172 -0.73 16.63 5.98
N THR A 173 -0.25 17.05 4.80
CA THR A 173 -0.50 18.39 4.25
C THR A 173 -1.99 18.68 4.09
N ASN A 174 -2.76 17.74 3.52
CA ASN A 174 -4.19 17.96 3.30
C ASN A 174 -4.96 18.11 4.61
N ARG A 175 -4.57 17.38 5.67
CA ARG A 175 -5.18 17.51 7.00
C ARG A 175 -4.89 18.86 7.67
N TYR A 176 -3.70 19.42 7.45
CA TYR A 176 -3.35 20.73 7.98
C TYR A 176 -4.00 21.87 7.17
N SER A 177 -4.19 21.70 5.86
CA SER A 177 -4.91 22.65 5.02
C SER A 177 -6.39 22.75 5.40
N GLU A 178 -7.08 21.61 5.57
CA GLU A 178 -8.48 21.56 6.03
C GLU A 178 -8.68 22.26 7.38
N LYS A 179 -7.71 22.14 8.29
CA LYS A 179 -7.75 22.83 9.60
C LYS A 179 -7.56 24.35 9.53
N ARG A 180 -6.90 24.88 8.49
CA ARG A 180 -6.71 26.33 8.34
C ARG A 180 -7.85 27.01 7.59
N ILE A 181 -8.61 26.28 6.76
CA ILE A 181 -9.71 26.81 5.94
C ILE A 181 -11.04 26.62 6.68
N ASN A 182 -11.11 27.04 7.94
CA ASN A 182 -12.39 27.20 8.65
C ASN A 182 -12.70 28.71 8.74
N PHE A 183 -12.89 29.35 7.58
CA PHE A 183 -13.23 30.77 7.50
C PHE A 183 -14.57 31.11 8.17
N SER A 184 -15.41 30.12 8.45
CA SER A 184 -16.66 30.26 9.19
C SER A 184 -16.47 30.65 10.67
N GLU A 185 -15.32 30.37 11.28
CA GLU A 185 -14.98 30.86 12.62
C GLU A 185 -14.50 32.32 12.62
N TYR A 186 -14.03 32.83 11.46
CA TYR A 186 -13.60 34.21 11.30
C TYR A 186 -14.70 35.16 10.84
N PHE A 187 -15.79 34.63 10.26
CA PHE A 187 -17.02 35.38 10.07
C PHE A 187 -17.79 35.46 11.40
N VAL A 188 -17.28 36.31 12.31
CA VAL A 188 -18.11 36.90 13.37
C VAL A 188 -19.35 37.51 12.70
N PRO A 189 -20.59 37.25 13.17
CA PRO A 189 -21.78 37.91 12.66
C PRO A 189 -21.77 39.38 13.11
N THR A 190 -20.98 40.21 12.45
CA THR A 190 -20.90 41.66 12.69
C THR A 190 -22.17 42.40 12.25
N THR A 191 -23.12 41.71 11.63
CA THR A 191 -24.35 42.29 11.07
C THR A 191 -25.36 42.75 12.12
N GLU A 192 -25.43 42.14 13.32
CA GLU A 192 -26.37 42.62 14.36
C GLU A 192 -25.79 43.75 15.21
N LYS A 193 -24.51 43.68 15.60
CA LYS A 193 -23.90 44.72 16.46
C LYS A 193 -23.64 46.04 15.74
N LEU A 194 -23.36 46.03 14.44
CA LEU A 194 -23.19 47.26 13.66
C LEU A 194 -24.53 47.95 13.32
N ARG A 195 -25.64 47.22 13.33
CA ARG A 195 -26.99 47.76 13.09
C ARG A 195 -27.55 48.55 14.28
N GLN A 196 -27.00 48.38 15.47
CA GLN A 196 -27.40 49.09 16.69
C GLN A 196 -26.61 50.38 16.96
N ILE A 197 -25.66 50.76 16.10
CA ILE A 197 -24.96 52.04 16.23
C ILE A 197 -25.85 53.13 15.64
N THR A 198 -26.72 53.70 16.48
CA THR A 198 -27.49 54.90 16.16
C THR A 198 -26.50 56.06 15.99
N VAL A 199 -26.29 56.51 14.76
CA VAL A 199 -25.57 57.75 14.49
C VAL A 199 -26.50 58.90 14.87
N HIS A 200 -26.26 59.52 16.02
CA HIS A 200 -26.86 60.81 16.33
C HIS A 200 -26.21 61.86 15.42
N LEU A 201 -27.00 62.38 14.49
CA LEU A 201 -26.68 63.51 13.61
C LEU A 201 -26.78 64.83 14.39
#